data_AF-A0A7R8ZTN2-F1
#
_entry.id   AF-A0A7R8ZTN2-F1
#
_cell.length_a   1.000
_cell.length_b   1.000
_cell.length_c   1.000
_cell.angle_alpha   90.00
_cell.angle_beta   90.00
_cell.angle_gamma   90.00
#
_symmetry.space_group_name_H-M   'P 1'
#
loop_
_entity.id
_entity.type
_entity.pdbx_description
1 polymer ?
#
loop_
_entity_poly.entity_id
_entity_poly.type
_entity_poly.pdbx_seq_one_letter_code
_entity_poly.pdbx_strand_id
1 'polypeptide(L)'
;MNLASGKAELDSCPYVSEEARAQLAEASAPPIRPVTIGKGVRKATAGGETVMYRHEKTFYNPTLIAGMITSDTTVGDVEAKLAAWNAFQYERVGLNLRPELVALKDVNGDREAFAQLAKVIAEKSEFNLILMSADAQVIKAAVESAGFKRPLIYAATEDNVDNFGQIALDSELPLAVKADSIDGLIALTDKLTAMGVKDLVLDTGTRNLKQSLQDQVAIRRASLKDSNRSLGFPTITFPCEMTSNGDMETLVAAMFVAKYGGIVVLSDFTTESLFPLMLERLNIFTDPQRPMTVNEGIFEIGTPDEN
;
A
#
# COMPACT_ATOMS: atom_id res chain seq x y z
N MET A 1 0.34 -28.90 -10.97
CA MET A 1 -1.02 -28.64 -10.41
C MET A 1 -0.98 -27.73 -9.18
N ASN A 2 -0.31 -28.08 -8.07
CA ASN A 2 -0.32 -27.24 -6.86
C ASN A 2 0.31 -25.85 -7.05
N LEU A 3 1.43 -25.75 -7.78
CA LEU A 3 2.05 -24.48 -8.18
C LEU A 3 1.10 -23.57 -8.97
N ALA A 4 0.46 -24.10 -10.01
CA ALA A 4 -0.51 -23.36 -10.82
C ALA A 4 -1.75 -22.90 -10.04
N SER A 5 -2.10 -23.61 -8.96
CA SER A 5 -3.19 -23.22 -8.05
C SER A 5 -2.76 -22.33 -6.88
N GLY A 6 -1.46 -21.96 -6.79
CA GLY A 6 -0.90 -21.16 -5.69
C GLY A 6 -0.86 -21.89 -4.33
N LYS A 7 -0.91 -23.23 -4.33
CA LYS A 7 -0.93 -24.07 -3.12
C LYS A 7 0.45 -24.58 -2.69
N ALA A 8 1.48 -24.31 -3.49
CA ALA A 8 2.86 -24.70 -3.21
C ALA A 8 3.81 -23.66 -3.82
N GLU A 9 4.88 -23.34 -3.12
CA GLU A 9 5.90 -22.42 -3.61
C GLU A 9 6.99 -23.18 -4.37
N LEU A 10 7.52 -22.54 -5.41
CA LEU A 10 8.58 -23.10 -6.25
C LEU A 10 9.85 -23.43 -5.43
N ASP A 11 10.06 -22.66 -4.37
CA ASP A 11 11.16 -22.79 -3.41
C ASP A 11 11.13 -24.10 -2.62
N SER A 12 9.98 -24.78 -2.58
CA SER A 12 9.84 -26.12 -1.98
C SER A 12 10.51 -27.22 -2.82
N CYS A 13 10.93 -26.93 -4.05
CA CYS A 13 11.61 -27.90 -4.93
C CYS A 13 13.14 -27.68 -4.90
N PRO A 14 13.92 -28.58 -4.26
CA PRO A 14 15.37 -28.43 -4.15
C PRO A 14 16.13 -28.72 -5.46
N TYR A 15 15.44 -29.23 -6.50
CA TYR A 15 16.03 -29.63 -7.78
C TYR A 15 15.79 -28.65 -8.92
N VAL A 16 15.12 -27.52 -8.65
CA VAL A 16 14.86 -26.52 -9.69
C VAL A 16 16.15 -25.71 -9.93
N SER A 17 16.61 -25.65 -11.18
CA SER A 17 17.74 -24.78 -11.54
C SER A 17 17.36 -23.31 -11.35
N GLU A 18 18.32 -22.42 -11.12
CA GLU A 18 18.04 -20.97 -11.00
C GLU A 18 17.35 -20.41 -12.25
N GLU A 19 17.73 -20.89 -13.44
CA GLU A 19 17.13 -20.49 -14.71
C GLU A 19 15.67 -20.94 -14.83
N ALA A 20 15.37 -22.20 -14.46
CA ALA A 20 14.00 -22.69 -14.40
C ALA A 20 13.21 -21.98 -13.28
N ARG A 21 13.87 -21.59 -12.19
CA ARG A 21 13.27 -20.84 -11.08
C ARG A 21 12.82 -19.47 -11.54
N ALA A 22 13.67 -18.75 -12.27
CA ALA A 22 13.35 -17.44 -12.83
C ALA A 22 12.19 -17.54 -13.84
N GLN A 23 12.26 -18.47 -14.79
CA GLN A 23 11.23 -18.65 -15.82
C GLN A 23 9.87 -19.04 -15.22
N LEU A 24 9.86 -19.98 -14.26
CA LEU A 24 8.62 -20.43 -13.63
C LEU A 24 8.06 -19.39 -12.65
N ALA A 25 8.91 -18.63 -11.95
CA ALA A 25 8.47 -17.52 -11.11
C ALA A 25 7.83 -16.41 -11.95
N GLU A 26 8.38 -16.11 -13.12
CA GLU A 26 7.82 -15.12 -14.05
C GLU A 26 6.52 -15.62 -14.71
N ALA A 27 6.45 -16.91 -15.08
CA ALA A 27 5.25 -17.51 -15.65
C ALA A 27 4.13 -17.71 -14.61
N SER A 28 4.48 -17.85 -13.34
CA SER A 28 3.53 -18.04 -12.23
C SER A 28 3.23 -16.75 -11.47
N ALA A 29 3.84 -15.62 -11.87
CA ALA A 29 3.64 -14.34 -11.22
C ALA A 29 2.13 -14.00 -11.26
N PRO A 30 1.52 -13.60 -10.13
CA PRO A 30 0.14 -13.16 -10.13
C PRO A 30 -0.05 -12.02 -11.14
N PRO A 31 -1.20 -11.92 -11.83
CA PRO A 31 -1.42 -10.87 -12.82
C PRO A 31 -1.26 -9.45 -12.25
N ILE A 32 -1.50 -9.30 -10.94
CA ILE A 32 -1.16 -8.10 -10.17
C ILE A 32 -0.05 -8.48 -9.20
N ARG A 33 1.15 -7.94 -9.42
CA ARG A 33 2.33 -8.21 -8.62
C ARG A 33 2.10 -7.77 -7.16
N PRO A 34 2.46 -8.58 -6.15
CA PRO A 34 2.50 -8.14 -4.77
C PRO A 34 3.72 -7.24 -4.54
N VAL A 35 3.50 -6.08 -3.92
CA VAL A 35 4.54 -5.15 -3.51
C VAL A 35 4.53 -5.04 -2.00
N THR A 36 5.56 -5.60 -1.39
CA THR A 36 5.83 -5.37 0.03
C THR A 36 6.18 -3.89 0.23
N ILE A 37 5.82 -3.32 1.36
CA ILE A 37 6.25 -2.00 1.83
C ILE A 37 6.64 -2.14 3.30
N GLY A 38 7.78 -1.55 3.67
CA GLY A 38 8.19 -1.54 5.05
C GLY A 38 9.01 -2.72 5.53
N LYS A 39 9.39 -2.66 6.81
CA LYS A 39 10.00 -3.75 7.59
C LYS A 39 9.49 -3.73 9.05
N GLY A 40 9.72 -4.82 9.77
CA GLY A 40 9.30 -4.96 11.17
C GLY A 40 7.83 -5.35 11.32
N VAL A 41 7.23 -5.03 12.45
CA VAL A 41 5.91 -5.57 12.84
C VAL A 41 4.75 -5.04 11.98
N ARG A 42 4.91 -3.87 11.35
CA ARG A 42 3.90 -3.29 10.44
C ARG A 42 4.22 -3.49 8.96
N LYS A 43 5.23 -4.33 8.63
CA LYS A 43 5.50 -4.72 7.23
C LYS A 43 4.19 -5.19 6.60
N ALA A 44 3.84 -4.64 5.46
CA ALA A 44 2.59 -4.96 4.78
C ALA A 44 2.82 -5.12 3.28
N THR A 45 1.86 -5.73 2.59
CA THR A 45 1.92 -5.98 1.15
C THR A 45 0.67 -5.42 0.50
N ALA A 46 0.82 -4.73 -0.63
CA ALA A 46 -0.28 -4.33 -1.50
C ALA A 46 -0.22 -5.14 -2.81
N GLY A 47 -1.36 -5.39 -3.46
CA GLY A 47 -1.41 -6.14 -4.73
C GLY A 47 -1.49 -7.65 -4.52
N GLY A 48 -0.98 -8.47 -5.45
CA GLY A 48 -1.07 -9.95 -5.36
C GLY A 48 -2.46 -10.52 -5.66
N GLU A 49 -3.32 -9.70 -6.24
CA GLU A 49 -4.73 -9.98 -6.37
C GLU A 49 -5.07 -10.71 -7.67
N THR A 50 -6.11 -11.56 -7.65
CA THR A 50 -6.40 -12.51 -8.76
C THR A 50 -7.84 -12.48 -9.27
N VAL A 51 -8.74 -11.78 -8.59
CA VAL A 51 -10.18 -11.76 -8.91
C VAL A 51 -10.75 -10.35 -8.94
N MET A 52 -11.83 -10.16 -9.70
CA MET A 52 -12.56 -8.89 -9.73
C MET A 52 -13.52 -8.80 -8.54
N TYR A 53 -14.20 -9.89 -8.23
CA TYR A 53 -15.22 -9.92 -7.20
C TYR A 53 -14.83 -10.89 -6.11
N ARG A 54 -14.94 -10.48 -4.84
CA ARG A 54 -14.53 -11.30 -3.71
C ARG A 54 -15.19 -12.68 -3.68
N HIS A 55 -16.46 -12.79 -4.13
CA HIS A 55 -17.18 -14.07 -4.18
C HIS A 55 -16.65 -15.05 -5.23
N GLU A 56 -15.84 -14.61 -6.20
CA GLU A 56 -15.16 -15.51 -7.15
C GLU A 56 -14.09 -16.35 -6.44
N LYS A 57 -13.42 -15.78 -5.42
CA LYS A 57 -12.39 -16.44 -4.61
C LYS A 57 -12.22 -15.74 -3.25
N THR A 58 -11.15 -14.96 -3.09
CA THR A 58 -10.88 -14.07 -1.96
C THR A 58 -10.01 -12.92 -2.45
N PHE A 59 -10.13 -11.76 -1.81
CA PHE A 59 -9.06 -10.76 -1.86
C PHE A 59 -8.00 -11.16 -0.82
N TYR A 60 -6.72 -10.96 -1.14
CA TYR A 60 -5.61 -11.52 -0.38
C TYR A 60 -4.90 -10.48 0.49
N ASN A 61 -4.62 -9.31 -0.06
CA ASN A 61 -3.80 -8.30 0.60
C ASN A 61 -4.67 -7.07 0.91
N PRO A 62 -5.07 -6.86 2.18
CA PRO A 62 -5.90 -5.73 2.58
C PRO A 62 -5.32 -4.38 2.16
N THR A 63 -6.19 -3.45 1.79
CA THR A 63 -5.82 -2.07 1.46
C THR A 63 -5.00 -1.44 2.59
N LEU A 64 -3.80 -0.94 2.27
CA LEU A 64 -2.95 -0.29 3.25
C LEU A 64 -3.45 1.12 3.54
N ILE A 65 -3.44 1.52 4.81
CA ILE A 65 -3.92 2.83 5.23
C ILE A 65 -2.72 3.68 5.65
N ALA A 66 -2.58 4.85 5.02
CA ALA A 66 -1.54 5.83 5.31
C ALA A 66 -2.13 7.15 5.83
N GLY A 67 -1.46 7.78 6.80
CA GLY A 67 -1.79 9.12 7.27
C GLY A 67 -0.74 10.11 6.78
N MET A 68 -1.16 11.29 6.32
CA MET A 68 -0.26 12.31 5.77
C MET A 68 0.37 13.18 6.87
N ILE A 69 1.66 13.45 6.72
CA ILE A 69 2.44 14.43 7.48
C ILE A 69 3.22 15.28 6.47
N THR A 70 3.24 16.60 6.63
CA THR A 70 3.99 17.51 5.75
C THR A 70 5.36 17.85 6.31
N SER A 71 6.32 18.16 5.44
CA SER A 71 7.73 18.38 5.78
C SER A 71 8.02 19.64 6.60
N ASP A 72 7.05 20.54 6.71
CA ASP A 72 7.06 21.73 7.56
C ASP A 72 6.58 21.46 9.00
N THR A 73 6.14 20.24 9.31
CA THR A 73 5.75 19.84 10.66
C THR A 73 7.00 19.72 11.55
N THR A 74 6.94 20.24 12.78
CA THR A 74 8.09 20.14 13.69
C THR A 74 8.33 18.70 14.13
N VAL A 75 9.57 18.36 14.48
CA VAL A 75 9.92 17.01 14.99
C VAL A 75 9.08 16.64 16.22
N GLY A 76 8.85 17.58 17.13
CA GLY A 76 8.05 17.34 18.34
C GLY A 76 6.59 17.03 18.02
N ASP A 77 5.99 17.75 17.07
CA ASP A 77 4.62 17.51 16.64
C ASP A 77 4.49 16.18 15.88
N VAL A 78 5.49 15.83 15.06
CA VAL A 78 5.55 14.51 14.40
C VAL A 78 5.61 13.39 15.43
N GLU A 79 6.47 13.47 16.44
CA GLU A 79 6.56 12.46 17.50
C GLU A 79 5.25 12.33 18.28
N ALA A 80 4.61 13.44 18.65
CA ALA A 80 3.32 13.44 19.31
C ALA A 80 2.23 12.79 18.43
N LYS A 81 2.21 13.11 17.14
CA LYS A 81 1.26 12.54 16.17
C LYS A 81 1.48 11.03 15.99
N LEU A 82 2.73 10.58 15.86
CA LEU A 82 3.08 9.16 15.77
C LEU A 82 2.68 8.39 17.03
N ALA A 83 2.85 8.98 18.22
CA ALA A 83 2.43 8.37 19.47
C ALA A 83 0.90 8.21 19.52
N ALA A 84 0.14 9.25 19.16
CA ALA A 84 -1.31 9.20 19.07
C ALA A 84 -1.79 8.15 18.05
N TRP A 85 -1.20 8.15 16.85
CA TRP A 85 -1.54 7.19 15.80
C TRP A 85 -1.15 5.74 16.16
N ASN A 86 -0.10 5.54 16.96
CA ASN A 86 0.31 4.21 17.43
C ASN A 86 -0.67 3.64 18.47
N ALA A 87 -1.42 4.50 19.16
CA ALA A 87 -2.47 4.09 20.10
C ALA A 87 -3.74 3.60 19.40
N PHE A 88 -3.94 3.90 18.10
CA PHE A 88 -5.03 3.34 17.31
C PHE A 88 -4.80 1.85 17.03
N GLN A 89 -5.24 1.04 17.98
CA GLN A 89 -5.23 -0.41 17.95
C GLN A 89 -6.61 -0.90 18.38
N TYR A 90 -7.27 -1.64 17.50
CA TYR A 90 -8.63 -2.13 17.73
C TYR A 90 -8.64 -3.64 17.68
N GLU A 91 -8.96 -4.27 18.82
CA GLU A 91 -9.19 -5.71 18.83
C GLU A 91 -10.58 -6.02 18.26
N ARG A 92 -10.61 -6.81 17.20
CA ARG A 92 -11.84 -7.32 16.60
C ARG A 92 -11.64 -8.78 16.23
N VAL A 93 -12.51 -9.65 16.75
CA VAL A 93 -12.52 -11.09 16.45
C VAL A 93 -11.12 -11.74 16.53
N GLY A 94 -10.35 -11.40 17.58
CA GLY A 94 -9.00 -11.92 17.81
C GLY A 94 -7.90 -11.31 16.92
N LEU A 95 -8.22 -10.32 16.09
CA LEU A 95 -7.28 -9.58 15.26
C LEU A 95 -7.05 -8.17 15.82
N ASN A 96 -5.81 -7.73 15.81
CA ASN A 96 -5.45 -6.35 16.14
C ASN A 96 -5.42 -5.50 14.87
N LEU A 97 -6.44 -4.67 14.67
CA LEU A 97 -6.55 -3.74 13.55
C LEU A 97 -5.79 -2.45 13.88
N ARG A 98 -4.84 -2.08 13.04
CA ARG A 98 -3.98 -0.90 13.22
C ARG A 98 -3.54 -0.34 11.88
N PRO A 99 -3.21 0.97 11.78
CA PRO A 99 -2.75 1.56 10.53
C PRO A 99 -1.30 1.19 10.23
N GLU A 100 -0.93 1.12 8.95
CA GLU A 100 0.37 0.59 8.55
C GLU A 100 1.39 1.67 8.20
N LEU A 101 0.94 2.76 7.56
CA LEU A 101 1.82 3.69 6.83
C LEU A 101 1.70 5.14 7.31
N VAL A 102 2.78 5.89 7.10
CA VAL A 102 2.84 7.35 7.19
C VAL A 102 3.34 7.87 5.84
N ALA A 103 2.61 8.81 5.26
CA ALA A 103 3.00 9.50 4.04
C ALA A 103 3.64 10.85 4.39
N LEU A 104 4.96 10.94 4.26
CA LEU A 104 5.70 12.19 4.48
C LEU A 104 5.77 12.97 3.17
N LYS A 105 5.06 14.11 3.13
CA LYS A 105 4.92 14.97 1.95
C LYS A 105 5.80 16.20 2.06
N ASP A 106 6.70 16.32 1.10
CA ASP A 106 7.51 17.51 0.91
C ASP A 106 6.64 18.67 0.40
N VAL A 107 6.71 19.80 1.10
CA VAL A 107 5.98 21.03 0.77
C VAL A 107 6.90 22.24 0.60
N ASN A 108 8.18 22.12 0.93
CA ASN A 108 9.12 23.24 0.98
C ASN A 108 10.47 22.97 0.30
N GLY A 109 10.75 21.74 -0.14
CA GLY A 109 12.00 21.35 -0.78
C GLY A 109 13.20 21.34 0.17
N ASP A 110 12.96 21.39 1.49
CA ASP A 110 14.05 21.33 2.47
C ASP A 110 14.53 19.89 2.65
N ARG A 111 15.59 19.58 1.89
CA ARG A 111 16.25 18.27 1.88
C ARG A 111 16.64 17.78 3.28
N GLU A 112 17.18 18.66 4.12
CA GLU A 112 17.70 18.27 5.44
C GLU A 112 16.56 18.04 6.43
N ALA A 113 15.57 18.94 6.44
CA ALA A 113 14.38 18.77 7.28
C ALA A 113 13.58 17.52 6.87
N PHE A 114 13.39 17.28 5.57
CA PHE A 114 12.68 16.12 5.05
C PHE A 114 13.37 14.80 5.43
N ALA A 115 14.69 14.72 5.24
CA ALA A 115 15.48 13.55 5.64
C ALA A 115 15.44 13.31 7.16
N GLN A 116 15.51 14.37 7.96
CA GLN A 116 15.41 14.29 9.42
C GLN A 116 14.04 13.77 9.87
N LEU A 117 12.94 14.26 9.29
CA LEU A 117 11.60 13.76 9.61
C LEU A 117 11.41 12.31 9.18
N ALA A 118 11.91 11.94 7.99
CA ALA A 118 11.89 10.55 7.52
C ALA A 118 12.63 9.63 8.50
N LYS A 119 13.80 10.04 8.98
CA LYS A 119 14.57 9.31 9.99
C LYS A 119 13.80 9.14 11.30
N VAL A 120 13.22 10.23 11.81
CA VAL A 120 12.43 10.22 13.04
C VAL A 120 11.28 9.23 12.94
N ILE A 121 10.50 9.26 11.85
CA ILE A 121 9.40 8.32 11.64
C ILE A 121 9.91 6.87 11.56
N ALA A 122 11.01 6.63 10.84
CA ALA A 122 11.57 5.29 10.63
C ALA A 122 12.19 4.65 11.88
N GLU A 123 12.82 5.44 12.75
CA GLU A 123 13.52 4.96 13.95
C GLU A 123 12.65 4.98 15.20
N LYS A 124 11.76 5.98 15.34
CA LYS A 124 10.98 6.19 16.58
C LYS A 124 9.55 5.67 16.51
N SER A 125 9.14 5.06 15.39
CA SER A 125 7.82 4.48 15.26
C SER A 125 7.83 3.15 14.53
N GLU A 126 6.76 2.38 14.73
CA GLU A 126 6.56 1.13 14.02
C GLU A 126 5.98 1.31 12.61
N PHE A 127 5.55 2.53 12.26
CA PHE A 127 5.00 2.83 10.94
C PHE A 127 6.04 2.65 9.84
N ASN A 128 5.56 2.28 8.66
CA ASN A 128 6.38 2.31 7.45
C ASN A 128 6.08 3.58 6.65
N LEU A 129 6.99 3.98 5.78
CA LEU A 129 6.95 5.30 5.16
C LEU A 129 6.59 5.24 3.69
N ILE A 130 5.88 6.28 3.25
CA ILE A 130 5.81 6.73 1.87
C ILE A 130 6.53 8.08 1.83
N LEU A 131 7.62 8.16 1.06
CA LEU A 131 8.41 9.39 0.89
C LEU A 131 7.91 10.11 -0.35
N MET A 132 7.24 11.25 -0.16
CA MET A 132 6.61 12.00 -1.25
C MET A 132 7.35 13.31 -1.54
N SER A 133 8.13 13.37 -2.62
CA SER A 133 8.70 14.62 -3.15
C SER A 133 8.87 14.51 -4.67
N ALA A 134 8.82 15.65 -5.36
CA ALA A 134 9.14 15.74 -6.78
C ALA A 134 10.66 15.88 -7.03
N ASP A 135 11.43 16.25 -6.01
CA ASP A 135 12.88 16.46 -6.10
C ASP A 135 13.65 15.18 -5.77
N ALA A 136 14.43 14.71 -6.75
CA ALA A 136 15.27 13.53 -6.61
C ALA A 136 16.34 13.65 -5.52
N GLN A 137 16.84 14.86 -5.24
CA GLN A 137 17.83 15.10 -4.18
C GLN A 137 17.20 15.01 -2.78
N VAL A 138 15.97 15.47 -2.63
CA VAL A 138 15.18 15.33 -1.39
C VAL A 138 14.90 13.85 -1.12
N ILE A 139 14.45 13.11 -2.14
CA ILE A 139 14.23 11.67 -2.04
C ILE A 139 15.52 10.93 -1.67
N LYS A 140 16.64 11.20 -2.35
CA LYS A 140 17.94 10.55 -2.05
C LYS A 140 18.34 10.72 -0.58
N ALA A 141 18.27 11.93 -0.04
CA ALA A 141 18.62 12.19 1.35
C ALA A 141 17.71 11.45 2.35
N ALA A 142 16.41 11.35 2.05
CA ALA A 142 15.49 10.56 2.87
C ALA A 142 15.72 9.04 2.73
N VAL A 143 16.08 8.55 1.54
CA VAL A 143 16.44 7.14 1.33
C VAL A 143 17.71 6.78 2.09
N GLU A 144 18.73 7.65 2.13
CA GLU A 144 19.92 7.43 2.95
C GLU A 144 19.57 7.32 4.45
N SER A 145 18.59 8.10 4.91
CA SER A 145 18.23 8.18 6.33
C SER A 145 17.21 7.12 6.77
N ALA A 146 16.29 6.71 5.89
CA ALA A 146 15.15 5.85 6.21
C ALA A 146 15.00 4.62 5.29
N GLY A 147 15.88 4.45 4.30
CA GLY A 147 15.85 3.36 3.32
C GLY A 147 15.94 1.97 3.96
N PHE A 148 16.56 1.86 5.13
CA PHE A 148 16.64 0.61 5.89
C PHE A 148 15.25 0.04 6.23
N LYS A 149 14.23 0.90 6.40
CA LYS A 149 12.81 0.53 6.65
C LYS A 149 12.07 0.14 5.37
N ARG A 150 12.71 0.18 4.21
CA ARG A 150 12.15 -0.13 2.89
C ARG A 150 10.89 0.68 2.53
N PRO A 151 10.96 2.03 2.51
CA PRO A 151 9.83 2.90 2.23
C PRO A 151 9.37 2.84 0.77
N LEU A 152 8.15 3.29 0.49
CA LEU A 152 7.68 3.57 -0.87
C LEU A 152 8.14 4.96 -1.31
N ILE A 153 8.85 5.04 -2.43
CA ILE A 153 9.21 6.31 -3.06
C ILE A 153 8.02 6.79 -3.88
N TYR A 154 7.61 8.05 -3.72
CA TYR A 154 6.50 8.65 -4.44
C TYR A 154 6.93 10.02 -5.00
N ALA A 155 6.86 10.28 -6.31
CA ALA A 155 6.55 9.34 -7.39
C ALA A 155 7.36 9.69 -8.66
N ALA A 156 7.62 8.66 -9.48
CA ALA A 156 8.13 8.82 -10.83
C ALA A 156 7.02 9.36 -11.76
N THR A 157 7.33 10.43 -12.46
CA THR A 157 6.53 11.06 -13.52
C THR A 157 7.32 11.09 -14.82
N GLU A 158 6.72 11.54 -15.92
CA GLU A 158 7.41 11.72 -17.21
C GLU A 158 8.69 12.55 -17.09
N ASP A 159 8.69 13.57 -16.25
CA ASP A 159 9.81 14.51 -16.09
C ASP A 159 11.00 13.93 -15.31
N ASN A 160 10.78 12.94 -14.44
CA ASN A 160 11.79 12.48 -13.48
C ASN A 160 11.99 10.96 -13.42
N VAL A 161 11.32 10.20 -14.30
CA VAL A 161 11.30 8.72 -14.30
C VAL A 161 12.69 8.09 -14.32
N ASP A 162 13.66 8.65 -15.06
CA ASP A 162 15.02 8.09 -15.13
C ASP A 162 15.74 8.22 -13.78
N ASN A 163 15.62 9.39 -13.14
CA ASN A 163 16.24 9.65 -11.85
C ASN A 163 15.59 8.81 -10.74
N PHE A 164 14.26 8.78 -10.69
CA PHE A 164 13.51 8.03 -9.68
C PHE A 164 13.66 6.52 -9.88
N GLY A 165 13.66 6.06 -11.12
CA GLY A 165 13.92 4.66 -11.48
C GLY A 165 15.31 4.22 -11.02
N GLN A 166 16.34 5.03 -11.25
CA GLN A 166 17.70 4.72 -10.79
C GLN A 166 17.79 4.68 -9.25
N ILE A 167 17.19 5.65 -8.56
CA ILE A 167 17.16 5.65 -7.08
C ILE A 167 16.49 4.37 -6.57
N ALA A 168 15.33 4.01 -7.11
CA ALA A 168 14.59 2.82 -6.71
C ALA A 168 15.38 1.53 -6.96
N LEU A 169 16.09 1.45 -8.09
CA LEU A 169 16.94 0.32 -8.44
C LEU A 169 18.14 0.19 -7.49
N ASP A 170 18.88 1.28 -7.29
CA ASP A 170 20.09 1.32 -6.46
C ASP A 170 19.80 1.01 -4.99
N SER A 171 18.62 1.40 -4.52
CA SER A 171 18.20 1.22 -3.11
C SER A 171 17.29 0.00 -2.89
N GLU A 172 16.94 -0.73 -3.95
CA GLU A 172 15.99 -1.85 -3.94
C GLU A 172 14.65 -1.49 -3.26
N LEU A 173 14.16 -0.27 -3.53
CA LEU A 173 12.94 0.28 -2.94
C LEU A 173 11.76 0.25 -3.92
N PRO A 174 10.53 0.04 -3.42
CA PRO A 174 9.34 0.16 -4.26
C PRO A 174 9.13 1.62 -4.68
N LEU A 175 8.61 1.80 -5.89
CA LEU A 175 8.43 3.09 -6.54
C LEU A 175 6.99 3.28 -7.02
N ALA A 176 6.36 4.38 -6.62
CA ALA A 176 5.10 4.81 -7.19
C ALA A 176 5.32 5.52 -8.53
N VAL A 177 4.42 5.28 -9.47
CA VAL A 177 4.40 5.84 -10.82
C VAL A 177 3.13 6.66 -10.95
N LYS A 178 3.27 7.93 -11.35
CA LYS A 178 2.17 8.86 -11.51
C LYS A 178 2.15 9.41 -12.94
N ALA A 179 0.98 9.33 -13.58
CA ALA A 179 0.71 9.95 -14.86
C ALA A 179 -0.73 10.45 -14.91
N ASP A 180 -1.04 11.37 -15.83
CA ASP A 180 -2.40 11.95 -15.96
C ASP A 180 -3.38 11.07 -16.75
N SER A 181 -2.97 9.85 -17.11
CA SER A 181 -3.81 8.88 -17.82
C SER A 181 -3.29 7.45 -17.66
N ILE A 182 -4.15 6.47 -17.95
CA ILE A 182 -3.77 5.05 -17.99
C ILE A 182 -2.71 4.77 -19.06
N ASP A 183 -2.79 5.41 -20.23
CA ASP A 183 -1.78 5.24 -21.29
C ASP A 183 -0.42 5.79 -20.86
N GLY A 184 -0.41 6.92 -20.15
CA GLY A 184 0.82 7.47 -19.54
C GLY A 184 1.40 6.51 -18.49
N LEU A 185 0.56 5.86 -17.68
CA LEU A 185 1.02 4.84 -16.73
C LEU A 185 1.65 3.64 -17.45
N ILE A 186 1.05 3.17 -18.54
CA ILE A 186 1.61 2.06 -19.34
C ILE A 186 3.01 2.45 -19.84
N ALA A 187 3.17 3.64 -20.43
CA ALA A 187 4.46 4.10 -20.93
C ALA A 187 5.54 4.16 -19.84
N LEU A 188 5.21 4.71 -18.66
CA LEU A 188 6.16 4.84 -17.55
C LEU A 188 6.50 3.50 -16.90
N THR A 189 5.50 2.62 -16.71
CA THR A 189 5.71 1.28 -16.12
C THR A 189 6.54 0.39 -17.02
N ASP A 190 6.32 0.43 -18.33
CA ASP A 190 7.14 -0.30 -19.31
C ASP A 190 8.60 0.18 -19.26
N LYS A 191 8.82 1.50 -19.23
CA LYS A 191 10.15 2.10 -19.10
C LYS A 191 10.85 1.66 -17.81
N LEU A 192 10.19 1.77 -16.67
CA LEU A 192 10.75 1.39 -15.36
C LEU A 192 11.02 -0.12 -15.27
N THR A 193 10.13 -0.94 -15.84
CA THR A 193 10.34 -2.40 -15.91
C THR A 193 11.54 -2.75 -16.77
N ALA A 194 11.72 -2.05 -17.90
CA ALA A 194 12.90 -2.21 -18.76
C ALA A 194 14.20 -1.77 -18.07
N MET A 195 14.14 -0.79 -17.16
CA MET A 195 15.26 -0.42 -16.27
C MET A 195 15.53 -1.46 -15.16
N GLY A 196 14.64 -2.44 -14.97
CA GLY A 196 14.75 -3.47 -13.95
C GLY A 196 14.02 -3.17 -12.64
N VAL A 197 13.28 -2.05 -12.55
CA VAL A 197 12.46 -1.74 -11.37
C VAL A 197 11.18 -2.57 -11.42
N LYS A 198 11.05 -3.52 -10.50
CA LYS A 198 9.95 -4.48 -10.51
C LYS A 198 8.82 -4.17 -9.53
N ASP A 199 9.12 -3.45 -8.45
CA ASP A 199 8.15 -3.20 -7.38
C ASP A 199 7.52 -1.82 -7.57
N LEU A 200 6.48 -1.77 -8.42
CA LEU A 200 5.80 -0.54 -8.81
C LEU A 200 4.42 -0.39 -8.14
N VAL A 201 3.99 0.85 -7.91
CA VAL A 201 2.64 1.20 -7.44
C VAL A 201 2.06 2.29 -8.33
N LEU A 202 0.79 2.22 -8.72
CA LEU A 202 0.20 3.11 -9.73
C LEU A 202 -0.65 4.22 -9.09
N ASP A 203 -0.44 5.48 -9.50
CA ASP A 203 -1.35 6.62 -9.28
C ASP A 203 -1.79 7.17 -10.64
N THR A 204 -3.10 7.21 -10.92
CA THR A 204 -3.62 7.78 -12.18
C THR A 204 -3.63 9.31 -12.20
N GLY A 205 -3.10 9.95 -11.16
CA GLY A 205 -2.93 11.40 -11.06
C GLY A 205 -4.23 12.17 -10.83
N THR A 206 -5.37 11.56 -11.17
CA THR A 206 -6.68 12.17 -11.00
C THR A 206 -7.03 12.32 -9.51
N ARG A 207 -7.68 13.44 -9.20
CA ARG A 207 -8.33 13.71 -7.91
C ARG A 207 -9.83 13.87 -8.07
N ASN A 208 -10.36 13.57 -9.26
CA ASN A 208 -11.79 13.52 -9.49
C ASN A 208 -12.32 12.15 -9.04
N LEU A 209 -13.29 12.14 -8.12
CA LEU A 209 -13.82 10.91 -7.52
C LEU A 209 -14.35 9.91 -8.56
N LYS A 210 -15.15 10.40 -9.52
CA LYS A 210 -15.77 9.56 -10.55
C LYS A 210 -14.70 8.93 -11.43
N GLN A 211 -13.75 9.72 -11.91
CA GLN A 211 -12.65 9.23 -12.73
C GLN A 211 -11.78 8.26 -11.95
N SER A 212 -11.44 8.56 -10.69
CA SER A 212 -10.65 7.68 -9.83
C SER A 212 -11.28 6.30 -9.70
N LEU A 213 -12.59 6.22 -9.46
CA LEU A 213 -13.31 4.95 -9.40
C LEU A 213 -13.25 4.20 -10.74
N GLN A 214 -13.45 4.90 -11.86
CA GLN A 214 -13.38 4.31 -13.19
C GLN A 214 -11.99 3.75 -13.48
N ASP A 215 -10.94 4.50 -13.12
CA ASP A 215 -9.55 4.10 -13.30
C ASP A 215 -9.20 2.86 -12.47
N GLN A 216 -9.59 2.81 -11.20
CA GLN A 216 -9.34 1.62 -10.35
C GLN A 216 -10.00 0.36 -10.95
N VAL A 217 -11.23 0.47 -11.44
CA VAL A 217 -11.94 -0.64 -12.10
C VAL A 217 -11.26 -1.03 -13.41
N ALA A 218 -10.84 -0.04 -14.21
CA ALA A 218 -10.19 -0.26 -15.51
C ALA A 218 -8.82 -0.93 -15.35
N ILE A 219 -7.97 -0.42 -14.44
CA ILE A 219 -6.67 -1.01 -14.12
C ILE A 219 -6.85 -2.46 -13.68
N ARG A 220 -7.67 -2.70 -12.65
CA ARG A 220 -7.93 -4.05 -12.12
C ARG A 220 -8.41 -5.01 -13.22
N ARG A 221 -9.31 -4.56 -14.09
CA ARG A 221 -9.83 -5.36 -15.19
C ARG A 221 -8.76 -5.66 -16.24
N ALA A 222 -7.99 -4.66 -16.64
CA ALA A 222 -6.95 -4.82 -17.65
C ALA A 222 -5.87 -5.82 -17.19
N SER A 223 -5.43 -5.74 -15.93
CA SER A 223 -4.44 -6.68 -15.39
C SER A 223 -4.98 -8.11 -15.31
N LEU A 224 -6.24 -8.29 -14.90
CA LEU A 224 -6.81 -9.62 -14.63
C LEU A 224 -7.42 -10.31 -15.85
N LYS A 225 -8.10 -9.56 -16.73
CA LYS A 225 -8.87 -10.12 -17.85
C LYS A 225 -8.12 -10.00 -19.17
N ASP A 226 -7.42 -8.88 -19.37
CA ASP A 226 -6.68 -8.63 -20.60
C ASP A 226 -5.19 -8.99 -20.49
N SER A 227 -4.76 -9.43 -19.30
CA SER A 227 -3.36 -9.78 -18.99
C SER A 227 -2.38 -8.65 -19.27
N ASN A 228 -2.83 -7.39 -19.15
CA ASN A 228 -1.98 -6.23 -19.35
C ASN A 228 -0.98 -6.11 -18.18
N ARG A 229 0.25 -6.54 -18.43
CA ARG A 229 1.33 -6.55 -17.44
C ARG A 229 1.80 -5.15 -17.04
N SER A 230 1.70 -4.16 -17.92
CA SER A 230 2.07 -2.77 -17.64
C SER A 230 1.18 -2.16 -16.54
N LEU A 231 -0.06 -2.65 -16.42
CA LEU A 231 -0.98 -2.28 -15.33
C LEU A 231 -1.03 -3.33 -14.21
N GLY A 232 -0.13 -4.32 -14.22
CA GLY A 232 -0.09 -5.46 -13.30
C GLY A 232 0.47 -5.13 -11.91
N PHE A 233 0.08 -4.00 -11.32
CA PHE A 233 0.66 -3.47 -10.08
C PHE A 233 -0.45 -2.93 -9.15
N PRO A 234 -0.23 -2.89 -7.82
CA PRO A 234 -1.16 -2.24 -6.90
C PRO A 234 -1.27 -0.74 -7.16
N THR A 235 -2.35 -0.14 -6.68
CA THR A 235 -2.63 1.29 -6.84
C THR A 235 -2.48 2.04 -5.51
N ILE A 236 -2.20 3.33 -5.58
CA ILE A 236 -2.28 4.28 -4.46
C ILE A 236 -3.29 5.39 -4.80
N THR A 237 -4.06 5.79 -3.80
CA THR A 237 -5.12 6.82 -3.93
C THR A 237 -5.03 7.83 -2.80
N PHE A 238 -5.49 9.06 -3.07
CA PHE A 238 -5.39 10.20 -2.14
C PHE A 238 -6.77 10.79 -1.84
N PRO A 239 -7.67 10.11 -1.10
CA PRO A 239 -8.90 10.72 -0.59
C PRO A 239 -8.70 12.11 0.02
N CYS A 240 -7.59 12.32 0.73
CA CYS A 240 -7.20 13.59 1.34
C CYS A 240 -6.96 14.74 0.35
N GLU A 241 -6.76 14.43 -0.94
CA GLU A 241 -6.61 15.41 -2.02
C GLU A 241 -7.90 15.52 -2.88
N MET A 242 -8.96 14.76 -2.56
CA MET A 242 -10.24 14.77 -3.29
C MET A 242 -11.33 15.58 -2.58
N THR A 243 -11.20 15.79 -1.27
CA THR A 243 -12.17 16.51 -0.44
C THR A 243 -11.49 17.06 0.81
N SER A 244 -11.97 18.20 1.32
CA SER A 244 -11.52 18.80 2.58
C SER A 244 -12.41 18.45 3.79
N ASN A 245 -13.56 17.80 3.55
CA ASN A 245 -14.44 17.33 4.61
C ASN A 245 -14.01 15.90 5.03
N GLY A 246 -13.68 15.72 6.31
CA GLY A 246 -13.16 14.44 6.84
C GLY A 246 -14.15 13.27 6.77
N ASP A 247 -15.45 13.52 6.89
CA ASP A 247 -16.47 12.47 6.73
C ASP A 247 -16.52 12.01 5.27
N MET A 248 -16.50 12.96 4.32
CA MET A 248 -16.42 12.65 2.90
C MET A 248 -15.10 11.97 2.54
N GLU A 249 -13.99 12.37 3.15
CA GLU A 249 -12.69 11.71 2.96
C GLU A 249 -12.78 10.24 3.35
N THR A 250 -13.38 9.96 4.51
CA THR A 250 -13.62 8.61 5.02
C THR A 250 -14.49 7.80 4.06
N LEU A 251 -15.59 8.37 3.54
CA LEU A 251 -16.46 7.71 2.57
C LEU A 251 -15.74 7.42 1.24
N VAL A 252 -14.88 8.32 0.79
CA VAL A 252 -14.06 8.12 -0.43
C VAL A 252 -13.02 7.01 -0.19
N ALA A 253 -12.39 6.98 0.97
CA ALA A 253 -11.46 5.91 1.34
C ALA A 253 -12.16 4.54 1.41
N ALA A 254 -13.35 4.47 2.02
CA ALA A 254 -14.21 3.29 2.06
C ALA A 254 -14.51 2.74 0.65
N MET A 255 -14.86 3.65 -0.28
CA MET A 255 -15.04 3.28 -1.68
C MET A 255 -13.79 2.61 -2.26
N PHE A 256 -12.59 3.14 -2.00
CA PHE A 256 -11.35 2.54 -2.52
C PHE A 256 -10.97 1.23 -1.84
N VAL A 257 -11.29 1.04 -0.55
CA VAL A 257 -11.19 -0.27 0.12
C VAL A 257 -12.04 -1.31 -0.61
N ALA A 258 -13.28 -0.97 -0.97
CA ALA A 258 -14.17 -1.86 -1.71
C ALA A 258 -13.86 -1.96 -3.21
N LYS A 259 -13.18 -0.97 -3.79
CA LYS A 259 -12.93 -0.80 -5.23
C LYS A 259 -11.44 -0.69 -5.55
N TYR A 260 -10.71 -1.71 -5.11
CA TYR A 260 -9.38 -2.09 -5.62
C TYR A 260 -8.22 -1.14 -5.30
N GLY A 261 -8.41 -0.17 -4.40
CA GLY A 261 -7.32 0.65 -3.88
C GLY A 261 -6.33 -0.22 -3.11
N GLY A 262 -5.08 -0.29 -3.56
CA GLY A 262 -4.00 -0.99 -2.85
C GLY A 262 -3.53 -0.23 -1.62
N ILE A 263 -3.47 1.09 -1.72
CA ILE A 263 -3.07 2.02 -0.67
C ILE A 263 -4.02 3.22 -0.70
N VAL A 264 -4.52 3.64 0.47
CA VAL A 264 -5.31 4.86 0.65
C VAL A 264 -4.57 5.81 1.58
N VAL A 265 -4.42 7.07 1.16
CA VAL A 265 -3.77 8.13 1.94
C VAL A 265 -4.82 9.10 2.47
N LEU A 266 -4.92 9.17 3.80
CA LEU A 266 -5.80 10.06 4.56
C LEU A 266 -5.03 11.30 5.01
N SER A 267 -5.74 12.40 5.27
CA SER A 267 -5.17 13.66 5.73
C SER A 267 -4.67 13.54 7.18
N ASP A 268 -5.42 12.82 8.00
CA ASP A 268 -5.09 12.49 9.37
C ASP A 268 -5.73 11.16 9.78
N PHE A 269 -5.34 10.63 10.93
CA PHE A 269 -6.07 9.56 11.60
C PHE A 269 -6.86 10.11 12.78
N THR A 270 -8.17 9.90 12.73
CA THR A 270 -9.09 10.07 13.85
C THR A 270 -9.78 8.74 14.14
N THR A 271 -10.24 8.54 15.37
CA THR A 271 -10.92 7.30 15.76
C THR A 271 -12.17 7.07 14.89
N GLU A 272 -12.91 8.14 14.64
CA GLU A 272 -14.18 8.17 13.94
C GLU A 272 -14.04 7.79 12.46
N SER A 273 -12.88 8.08 11.86
CA SER A 273 -12.56 7.70 10.48
C SER A 273 -11.93 6.31 10.43
N LEU A 274 -10.94 6.06 11.27
CA LEU A 274 -10.04 4.92 11.15
C LEU A 274 -10.71 3.60 11.55
N PHE A 275 -11.46 3.60 12.66
CA PHE A 275 -12.13 2.39 13.14
C PHE A 275 -13.13 1.80 12.11
N PRO A 276 -14.08 2.57 11.55
CA PRO A 276 -15.00 2.02 10.55
C PRO A 276 -14.30 1.57 9.27
N LEU A 277 -13.27 2.29 8.80
CA LEU A 277 -12.48 1.88 7.63
C LEU A 277 -11.76 0.55 7.85
N MET A 278 -11.17 0.35 9.02
CA MET A 278 -10.52 -0.92 9.36
C MET A 278 -11.49 -2.08 9.47
N LEU A 279 -12.69 -1.81 10.01
CA LEU A 279 -13.74 -2.82 10.11
C LEU A 279 -14.30 -3.19 8.73
N GLU A 280 -14.55 -2.21 7.85
CA GLU A 280 -14.92 -2.46 6.45
C GLU A 280 -13.84 -3.26 5.73
N ARG A 281 -12.58 -2.84 5.85
CA ARG A 281 -11.43 -3.55 5.27
C ARG A 281 -11.38 -5.00 5.75
N LEU A 282 -11.52 -5.25 7.06
CA LEU A 282 -11.60 -6.61 7.60
C LEU A 282 -12.71 -7.42 6.92
N ASN A 283 -13.92 -6.85 6.83
CA ASN A 283 -15.08 -7.53 6.26
C ASN A 283 -14.92 -7.82 4.76
N ILE A 284 -14.42 -6.86 3.98
CA ILE A 284 -14.21 -7.00 2.53
C ILE A 284 -13.16 -8.07 2.23
N PHE A 285 -12.07 -8.10 3.00
CA PHE A 285 -10.93 -9.00 2.78
C PHE A 285 -11.03 -10.34 3.53
N THR A 286 -12.07 -10.57 4.33
CA THR A 286 -12.34 -11.90 4.90
C THR A 286 -12.62 -12.90 3.80
N ASP A 287 -11.99 -14.08 3.85
CA ASP A 287 -12.19 -15.16 2.88
C ASP A 287 -13.66 -15.65 2.91
N PRO A 288 -14.45 -15.45 1.84
CA PRO A 288 -15.86 -15.85 1.83
C PRO A 288 -16.05 -17.38 1.85
N GLN A 289 -14.99 -18.16 1.59
CA GLN A 289 -15.04 -19.63 1.64
C GLN A 289 -14.80 -20.17 3.06
N ARG A 290 -14.34 -19.33 3.99
CA ARG A 290 -14.01 -19.69 5.37
C ARG A 290 -14.84 -18.84 6.32
N PRO A 291 -15.95 -19.37 6.86
CA PRO A 291 -16.72 -18.67 7.86
C PRO A 291 -15.84 -18.30 9.06
N MET A 292 -15.97 -17.07 9.56
CA MET A 292 -15.37 -16.71 10.85
C MET A 292 -16.03 -17.56 11.93
N THR A 293 -15.20 -18.28 12.69
CA THR A 293 -15.66 -19.14 13.78
C THR A 293 -15.31 -18.49 15.12
N VAL A 294 -16.15 -18.73 16.12
CA VAL A 294 -15.85 -18.40 17.51
C VAL A 294 -15.26 -19.64 18.17
N ASN A 295 -14.44 -19.44 19.19
CA ASN A 295 -14.00 -20.55 20.02
C ASN A 295 -15.21 -21.20 20.67
N GLU A 296 -15.30 -22.52 20.64
CA GLU A 296 -16.36 -23.24 21.34
C GLU A 296 -16.19 -23.03 22.85
N GLY A 297 -17.24 -22.57 23.51
CA GLY A 297 -17.21 -22.28 24.93
C GLY A 297 -18.44 -21.54 25.42
N ILE A 298 -18.49 -21.36 26.75
CA ILE A 298 -19.47 -20.49 27.40
C ILE A 298 -18.85 -19.10 27.46
N PHE A 299 -19.50 -18.11 26.84
CA PHE A 299 -19.08 -16.72 26.88
C PHE A 299 -19.93 -15.97 27.90
N GLU A 300 -19.29 -15.51 28.96
CA GLU A 300 -19.90 -14.63 29.94
C GLU A 300 -20.18 -13.25 29.31
N ILE A 301 -21.40 -12.75 29.47
CA ILE A 301 -21.78 -11.41 28.99
C ILE A 301 -21.90 -10.50 30.20
N GLY A 302 -21.00 -9.51 30.30
CA GLY A 302 -20.93 -8.60 31.45
C GLY A 302 -20.27 -9.27 32.65
N THR A 303 -20.97 -9.29 33.79
CA THR A 303 -20.51 -9.94 35.02
C THR A 303 -21.60 -10.87 35.53
N PRO A 304 -21.87 -12.00 34.84
CA PRO A 304 -22.85 -12.96 35.29
C PRO A 304 -22.41 -13.56 36.63
N ASP A 305 -23.35 -13.73 37.55
CA ASP A 305 -23.13 -14.49 38.77
C ASP A 305 -23.77 -15.88 38.64
N GLU A 306 -23.94 -16.58 39.76
CA GLU A 306 -24.53 -17.92 39.77
C GLU A 306 -26.05 -17.93 39.48
N ASN A 307 -26.69 -16.75 39.30
CA ASN A 307 -28.14 -16.56 39.05
C ASN A 307 -28.44 -15.86 37.73
#